data_AF-A0A7S2QBK7-F1
#
_entry.id   AF-A0A7S2QBK7-F1
#
_cell.length_a   1.000
_cell.length_b   1.000
_cell.length_c   1.000
_cell.angle_alpha   90.00
_cell.angle_beta   90.00
_cell.angle_gamma   90.00
#
_symmetry.space_group_name_H-M   'P 1'
#
loop_
_entity.id
_entity.type
_entity.pdbx_description
1 polymer ?
#
loop_
_entity_poly.entity_id
_entity_poly.type
_entity_poly.pdbx_seq_one_letter_code
_entity_poly.pdbx_strand_id
1 'polypeptide(L)'
;FVYIEILSTSLLAHYNAPAFYSQMAAPADGRKLQKFLMVSIAGFGGAVTIFSFVMVGGFLTFGSDCRDDALLNYSERDPWATVARVCLNTSLITAYPLLFYNVRSQIIGILGDLVSGAVRERFETCHTLAVLGLMAIVTAIAVLKPPLGTLMTWTG
;
A
#
# COMPACT_ATOMS: atom_id res chain seq x y z
N PHE A 1 9.65 15.92 9.71
CA PHE A 1 9.25 14.60 10.22
C PHE A 1 8.20 13.97 9.32
N VAL A 2 7.02 14.57 9.18
CA VAL A 2 5.92 14.11 8.30
C VAL A 2 6.35 13.64 6.89
N TYR A 3 7.21 14.38 6.20
CA TYR A 3 7.64 13.99 4.84
C TYR A 3 8.50 12.71 4.79
N ILE A 4 9.29 12.44 5.84
CA ILE A 4 10.12 11.23 5.90
C ILE A 4 9.25 10.00 6.14
N GLU A 5 8.21 10.14 6.97
CA GLU A 5 7.21 9.09 7.23
C GLU A 5 6.40 8.76 5.98
N ILE A 6 5.95 9.78 5.23
CA ILE A 6 5.27 9.59 3.95
C ILE A 6 6.18 8.89 2.93
N LEU A 7 7.47 9.26 2.89
CA LEU A 7 8.44 8.58 2.02
C LEU A 7 8.64 7.11 2.42
N SER A 8 8.76 6.83 3.72
CA SER A 8 8.82 5.46 4.27
C SER A 8 7.62 4.63 3.82
N THR A 9 6.40 5.17 4.01
CA THR A 9 5.14 4.50 3.66
C THR A 9 4.98 4.30 2.15
N SER A 10 5.45 5.24 1.33
CA SER A 10 5.39 5.13 -0.14
C SER A 10 6.32 4.06 -0.72
N LEU A 11 7.41 3.74 0.00
CA LEU A 11 8.42 2.76 -0.39
C LEU A 11 8.29 1.43 0.36
N LEU A 12 7.11 1.17 0.95
CA LEU A 12 6.77 -0.13 1.51
C LEU A 12 6.64 -1.16 0.37
N ALA A 13 7.75 -1.77 -0.04
CA ALA A 13 7.74 -2.97 -0.89
C ALA A 13 8.43 -4.16 -0.19
N HIS A 14 9.09 -3.92 0.93
CA HIS A 14 9.84 -4.93 1.68
C HIS A 14 8.94 -6.05 2.23
N TYR A 15 7.67 -5.79 2.50
CA TYR A 15 6.72 -6.80 2.98
C TYR A 15 6.34 -7.83 1.91
N ASN A 16 6.32 -7.42 0.63
CA ASN A 16 6.04 -8.30 -0.51
C ASN A 16 7.31 -8.92 -1.12
N ALA A 17 8.49 -8.36 -0.83
CA ALA A 17 9.75 -8.82 -1.38
C ALA A 17 10.04 -10.33 -1.16
N PRO A 18 9.77 -10.94 0.01
CA PRO A 18 9.99 -12.37 0.21
C PRO A 18 9.06 -13.25 -0.64
N ALA A 19 7.80 -12.82 -0.82
CA ALA A 19 6.83 -13.52 -1.64
C ALA A 19 7.20 -13.47 -3.13
N PHE A 20 7.64 -12.31 -3.63
CA PHE A 20 8.16 -12.21 -5.00
C PHE A 20 9.47 -12.99 -5.18
N TYR A 21 10.32 -13.03 -4.15
CA TYR A 21 11.53 -13.82 -4.18
C TYR A 21 11.24 -15.33 -4.27
N SER A 22 10.26 -15.84 -3.53
CA SER A 22 9.88 -17.25 -3.56
C SER A 22 9.20 -17.66 -4.87
N GLN A 23 8.39 -16.78 -5.46
CA GLN A 23 7.67 -17.02 -6.72
C GLN A 23 8.56 -17.01 -7.98
N MET A 24 9.74 -16.38 -7.94
CA MET A 24 10.64 -16.43 -9.09
C MET A 24 11.22 -17.83 -9.31
N ALA A 25 11.11 -18.31 -10.54
CA ALA A 25 11.76 -19.53 -10.99
C ALA A 25 13.26 -19.49 -10.69
N ALA A 26 13.80 -20.59 -10.16
CA ALA A 26 15.23 -20.72 -9.91
C ALA A 26 15.97 -20.62 -11.26
N PRO A 27 16.79 -19.58 -11.49
CA PRO A 27 17.57 -19.48 -12.71
C PRO A 27 18.59 -20.62 -12.74
N ALA A 28 18.77 -21.26 -13.90
CA ALA A 28 19.75 -22.34 -14.09
C ALA A 28 21.20 -21.95 -13.70
N ASP A 29 21.50 -20.64 -13.69
CA ASP A 29 22.81 -20.06 -13.36
C ASP A 29 23.07 -19.87 -11.84
N GLY A 30 22.13 -20.17 -10.94
CA GLY A 30 22.29 -19.93 -9.49
C GLY A 30 22.30 -18.46 -9.04
N ARG A 31 22.30 -17.49 -9.97
CA ARG A 31 22.31 -16.03 -9.72
C ARG A 31 20.92 -15.45 -9.41
N LYS A 32 20.10 -16.14 -8.62
CA LYS A 32 18.72 -15.70 -8.29
C LYS A 32 18.70 -14.36 -7.55
N LEU A 33 19.58 -14.19 -6.58
CA LEU A 33 19.65 -12.99 -5.75
C LEU A 33 20.09 -11.73 -6.52
N GLN A 34 21.10 -11.84 -7.38
CA GLN A 34 21.61 -10.71 -8.16
C GLN A 34 20.55 -10.18 -9.14
N LYS A 35 19.81 -11.08 -9.81
CA LYS A 35 18.73 -10.67 -10.73
C LYS A 35 17.59 -9.99 -9.97
N PHE A 36 17.21 -10.53 -8.81
CA PHE A 36 16.19 -9.91 -7.97
C PHE A 36 16.60 -8.51 -7.50
N LEU A 37 17.85 -8.36 -7.07
CA LEU A 37 18.39 -7.06 -6.64
C LEU A 37 18.36 -6.04 -7.79
N MET A 38 18.79 -6.45 -8.99
CA MET A 38 18.79 -5.56 -10.16
C MET A 38 17.37 -5.10 -10.54
N VAL A 39 16.40 -6.01 -10.55
CA VAL A 39 14.99 -5.67 -10.82
C VAL A 39 14.41 -4.79 -9.72
N SER A 40 14.75 -5.05 -8.46
CA SER A 40 14.30 -4.25 -7.32
C SER A 40 14.86 -2.83 -7.41
N ILE A 41 16.16 -2.66 -7.64
CA ILE A 41 16.80 -1.35 -7.80
C ILE A 41 16.19 -0.59 -8.98
N ALA A 42 15.98 -1.26 -10.13
CA ALA A 42 15.35 -0.64 -11.28
C ALA A 42 13.90 -0.20 -11.00
N GLY A 43 13.13 -1.04 -10.30
CA GLY A 43 11.75 -0.72 -9.89
C GLY A 43 11.67 0.45 -8.92
N PHE A 44 12.49 0.45 -7.87
CA PHE A 44 12.59 1.55 -6.92
C PHE A 44 13.08 2.84 -7.58
N GLY A 45 14.09 2.77 -8.44
CA GLY A 45 14.59 3.93 -9.19
C GLY A 45 13.53 4.54 -10.13
N GLY A 46 12.76 3.69 -10.81
CA GLY A 46 11.63 4.12 -11.64
C GLY A 46 10.52 4.77 -10.81
N ALA A 47 10.14 4.15 -9.68
CA ALA A 47 9.13 4.70 -8.78
C ALA A 47 9.52 6.07 -8.23
N VAL A 48 10.78 6.23 -7.77
CA VAL A 48 11.30 7.52 -7.29
C VAL A 48 11.25 8.56 -8.41
N THR A 49 11.63 8.20 -9.64
CA THR A 49 11.60 9.13 -10.78
C THR A 49 10.18 9.62 -11.08
N ILE A 50 9.21 8.71 -11.11
CA ILE A 50 7.79 9.06 -11.33
C ILE A 50 7.27 9.94 -10.19
N PHE A 51 7.54 9.56 -8.94
CA PHE A 51 7.10 10.34 -7.77
C PHE A 51 7.73 11.73 -7.74
N SER A 52 9.03 11.85 -8.05
CA SER A 52 9.69 13.15 -8.17
C SER A 52 9.07 14.00 -9.28
N PHE A 53 8.77 13.41 -10.44
CA PHE A 53 8.15 14.15 -11.55
C PHE A 53 6.75 14.68 -11.18
N VAL A 54 5.91 13.83 -10.57
CA VAL A 54 4.57 14.23 -10.10
C VAL A 54 4.66 15.27 -8.98
N MET A 55 5.61 15.13 -8.06
CA MET A 55 5.81 16.08 -6.96
C MET A 55 6.25 17.46 -7.47
N VAL A 56 7.23 17.51 -8.38
CA VAL A 56 7.68 18.77 -9.00
C VAL A 56 6.56 19.40 -9.81
N GLY A 57 5.83 18.61 -10.61
CA GLY A 57 4.67 19.10 -11.37
C GLY A 57 3.56 19.66 -10.48
N GLY A 58 3.24 18.98 -9.38
CA GLY A 58 2.26 19.43 -8.39
C GLY A 58 2.68 20.72 -7.70
N PHE A 59 3.95 20.81 -7.28
CA PHE A 59 4.50 22.02 -6.65
C PHE A 59 4.52 23.22 -7.60
N LEU A 60 4.86 23.03 -8.88
CA LEU A 60 4.82 24.11 -9.87
C LEU A 60 3.39 24.59 -10.19
N THR A 61 2.40 23.72 -10.06
CA THR A 61 0.99 24.04 -10.37
C THR A 61 0.28 24.77 -9.23
N PHE A 62 0.52 24.34 -7.98
CA PHE A 62 -0.22 24.84 -6.80
C PHE A 62 0.64 25.64 -5.82
N GLY A 63 1.97 25.59 -5.96
CA GLY A 63 2.88 26.25 -5.03
C GLY A 63 2.73 25.74 -3.59
N SER A 64 2.80 26.67 -2.64
CA SER A 64 2.73 26.39 -1.20
C SER A 64 1.32 26.09 -0.67
N ASP A 65 0.27 26.40 -1.42
CA ASP A 65 -1.14 26.22 -1.00
C ASP A 65 -1.72 24.85 -1.38
N CYS A 66 -0.86 23.88 -1.74
CA CYS A 66 -1.29 22.54 -2.09
C CYS A 66 -1.85 21.80 -0.85
N ARG A 67 -3.11 21.39 -0.93
CA ARG A 67 -3.72 20.44 0.03
C ARG A 67 -3.01 19.09 0.00
N ASP A 68 -3.12 18.32 1.11
CA ASP A 68 -2.58 16.97 1.29
C ASP A 68 -2.87 16.01 0.13
N ASP A 69 -4.03 16.16 -0.51
CA ASP A 69 -4.36 15.50 -1.77
C ASP A 69 -4.32 16.51 -2.91
N ALA A 70 -3.35 16.34 -3.81
CA ALA A 70 -3.15 17.20 -4.97
C ALA A 70 -4.41 17.29 -5.86
N LEU A 71 -5.22 16.23 -5.94
CA LEU A 71 -6.43 16.21 -6.77
C LEU A 71 -7.56 17.03 -6.20
N LEU A 72 -7.56 17.30 -4.90
CA LEU A 72 -8.55 18.17 -4.25
C LEU A 72 -8.28 19.66 -4.49
N ASN A 73 -7.12 20.02 -5.04
CA ASN A 73 -6.82 21.40 -5.46
C ASN A 73 -7.37 21.72 -6.86
N TYR A 74 -7.64 20.70 -7.69
CA TYR A 74 -8.27 20.91 -9.00
C TYR A 74 -9.78 21.14 -8.87
N SER A 75 -10.33 21.99 -9.74
CA SER A 75 -11.77 22.26 -9.79
C SER A 75 -12.55 20.99 -10.16
N GLU A 76 -13.74 20.82 -9.57
CA GLU A 76 -14.65 19.72 -9.93
C GLU A 76 -15.17 19.79 -11.37
N ARG A 77 -15.02 20.95 -12.03
CA ARG A 77 -15.41 21.15 -13.43
C ARG A 77 -14.32 20.80 -14.43
N ASP A 78 -13.12 20.43 -13.98
CA ASP A 78 -12.06 20.01 -14.88
C ASP A 78 -12.21 18.51 -15.23
N PRO A 79 -12.55 18.17 -16.49
CA PRO A 79 -12.79 16.79 -16.89
C PRO A 79 -11.54 15.90 -16.72
N TRP A 80 -10.33 16.46 -16.84
CA TRP A 80 -9.09 15.68 -16.67
C TRP A 80 -8.84 15.33 -15.20
N ALA A 81 -9.12 16.26 -14.29
CA ALA A 81 -9.07 16.00 -12.86
C ALA A 81 -10.14 14.98 -12.44
N THR A 82 -11.35 15.05 -13.02
CA THR A 82 -12.40 14.05 -12.77
C THR A 82 -11.96 12.65 -13.22
N VAL A 83 -11.35 12.52 -14.40
CA VAL A 83 -10.82 11.23 -14.88
C VAL A 83 -9.76 10.68 -13.94
N ALA A 84 -8.81 11.52 -13.49
CA ALA A 84 -7.78 11.09 -12.55
C ALA A 84 -8.36 10.61 -11.21
N ARG A 85 -9.38 11.30 -10.68
CA ARG A 85 -10.11 10.87 -9.47
C ARG A 85 -10.81 9.53 -9.65
N VAL A 86 -11.46 9.31 -10.80
CA VAL A 86 -12.11 8.04 -11.12
C VAL A 86 -11.08 6.91 -11.18
N CYS A 87 -9.97 7.11 -11.91
CA CYS A 87 -8.89 6.12 -12.01
C CYS A 87 -8.32 5.74 -10.64
N LEU A 88 -8.09 6.73 -9.76
CA LEU A 88 -7.63 6.46 -8.40
C LEU A 88 -8.65 5.71 -7.55
N ASN A 89 -9.92 6.11 -7.62
CA ASN A 89 -10.99 5.40 -6.92
C ASN A 89 -11.12 3.95 -7.41
N THR A 90 -11.03 3.72 -8.72
CA THR A 90 -11.02 2.35 -9.29
C THR A 90 -9.81 1.57 -8.79
N SER A 91 -8.61 2.16 -8.83
CA SER A 91 -7.41 1.53 -8.29
C SER A 91 -7.58 1.18 -6.82
N LEU A 92 -8.16 2.07 -6.01
CA LEU A 92 -8.39 1.84 -4.58
C LEU A 92 -9.36 0.69 -4.34
N ILE A 93 -10.47 0.63 -5.09
CA ILE A 93 -11.45 -0.47 -5.02
C ILE A 93 -10.78 -1.81 -5.34
N THR A 94 -9.85 -1.84 -6.30
CA THR A 94 -9.11 -3.08 -6.63
C THR A 94 -8.00 -3.41 -5.63
N ALA A 95 -7.34 -2.40 -5.05
CA ALA A 95 -6.28 -2.60 -4.07
C ALA A 95 -6.83 -3.05 -2.72
N TYR A 96 -8.03 -2.62 -2.35
CA TYR A 96 -8.69 -2.97 -1.10
C TYR A 96 -8.73 -4.50 -0.86
N PRO A 97 -9.33 -5.34 -1.72
CA PRO A 97 -9.37 -6.79 -1.49
C PRO A 97 -7.98 -7.44 -1.45
N LEU A 98 -7.02 -6.93 -2.24
CA LEU A 98 -5.62 -7.40 -2.21
C LEU A 98 -4.96 -7.14 -0.86
N LEU A 99 -5.16 -5.96 -0.26
CA LEU A 99 -4.60 -5.64 1.06
C LEU A 99 -5.17 -6.55 2.15
N PHE A 100 -6.49 -6.79 2.14
CA PHE A 100 -7.11 -7.71 3.10
C PHE A 100 -6.65 -9.15 2.93
N TYR A 101 -6.43 -9.59 1.69
CA TYR A 101 -5.84 -10.90 1.42
C TYR A 101 -4.43 -11.04 2.00
N ASN A 102 -3.58 -10.02 1.84
CA ASN A 102 -2.21 -10.02 2.39
C ASN A 102 -2.20 -10.02 3.92
N VAL A 103 -3.02 -9.18 4.56
CA VAL A 103 -3.14 -9.16 6.03
C VAL A 103 -3.61 -10.52 6.54
N ARG A 104 -4.59 -11.12 5.85
CA ARG A 104 -5.06 -12.49 6.14
C ARG A 104 -3.91 -13.50 6.06
N SER A 105 -3.15 -13.54 4.97
CA SER A 105 -2.09 -14.54 4.81
C SER A 105 -0.97 -14.40 5.85
N GLN A 106 -0.63 -13.17 6.23
CA GLN A 106 0.42 -12.91 7.23
C GLN A 106 -0.02 -13.31 8.65
N ILE A 107 -1.26 -13.01 9.03
CA ILE A 107 -1.81 -13.44 10.32
C ILE A 107 -1.85 -14.98 10.38
N ILE A 108 -2.22 -15.66 9.28
CA ILE A 108 -2.21 -17.13 9.21
C ILE A 108 -0.80 -17.68 9.38
N GLY A 109 0.21 -17.08 8.75
CA GLY A 109 1.60 -17.50 8.89
C GLY A 109 2.07 -17.42 10.35
N ILE A 110 1.86 -16.28 11.00
CA ILE A 110 2.29 -16.06 12.38
C ILE A 110 1.54 -16.97 13.37
N LEU A 111 0.22 -17.09 13.21
CA LEU A 111 -0.62 -17.83 14.15
C LEU A 111 -0.53 -19.35 13.93
N GLY A 112 -0.28 -19.78 12.69
CA GLY A 112 -0.01 -21.18 12.33
C GLY A 112 1.32 -21.70 12.84
N ASP A 113 2.37 -20.86 12.88
CA ASP A 113 3.65 -21.21 13.49
C ASP A 113 3.56 -21.31 15.02
N LEU A 114 2.65 -20.55 15.66
CA LEU A 114 2.44 -20.58 17.11
C LEU A 114 1.56 -21.75 17.60
N VAL A 115 0.62 -22.23 16.78
CA VAL A 115 -0.40 -23.21 17.20
C VAL A 115 -0.27 -24.48 16.35
N SER A 116 0.57 -25.41 16.81
CA SER A 116 0.70 -26.73 16.21
C SER A 116 -0.57 -27.58 16.44
N GLY A 117 -1.24 -27.93 15.34
CA GLY A 117 -1.99 -29.19 15.19
C GLY A 117 -3.46 -29.26 15.61
N ALA A 118 -3.97 -28.50 16.59
CA ALA A 118 -5.25 -28.86 17.23
C ALA A 118 -6.48 -27.97 16.94
N VAL A 119 -6.33 -26.79 16.32
CA VAL A 119 -7.42 -25.78 16.28
C VAL A 119 -7.66 -25.24 14.87
N ARG A 120 -7.79 -26.12 13.87
CA ARG A 120 -8.04 -25.70 12.48
C ARG A 120 -9.49 -25.26 12.24
N GLU A 121 -10.46 -25.83 12.96
CA GLU A 121 -11.90 -25.48 12.79
C GLU A 121 -12.34 -24.23 13.57
N ARG A 122 -11.83 -24.00 14.80
CA ARG A 122 -12.19 -22.80 15.59
C ARG A 122 -11.53 -21.51 15.06
N PHE A 123 -10.55 -21.69 14.17
CA PHE A 123 -9.81 -20.63 13.51
C PHE A 123 -10.65 -19.88 12.48
N GLU A 124 -11.47 -20.55 11.66
CA GLU A 124 -12.26 -19.91 10.59
C GLU A 124 -13.29 -18.89 11.13
N THR A 125 -13.94 -19.16 12.26
CA THR A 125 -14.93 -18.26 12.87
C THR A 125 -14.30 -17.07 13.58
N CYS A 126 -13.25 -17.30 14.39
CA CYS A 126 -12.46 -16.21 14.99
C CYS A 126 -11.76 -15.34 13.92
N HIS A 127 -11.38 -15.95 12.79
CA HIS A 127 -10.72 -15.29 11.66
C HIS A 127 -11.68 -14.39 10.89
N THR A 128 -12.90 -14.85 10.62
CA THR A 128 -13.93 -14.02 9.96
C THR A 128 -14.28 -12.83 10.86
N LEU A 129 -14.37 -13.05 12.17
CA LEU A 129 -14.56 -11.99 13.17
C LEU A 129 -13.37 -11.02 13.24
N ALA A 130 -12.13 -11.48 13.14
CA ALA A 130 -10.94 -10.62 13.13
C ALA A 130 -10.87 -9.73 11.87
N VAL A 131 -11.19 -10.28 10.70
CA VAL A 131 -11.24 -9.51 9.45
C VAL A 131 -12.42 -8.53 9.47
N LEU A 132 -13.59 -8.94 9.96
CA LEU A 132 -14.73 -8.04 10.17
C LEU A 132 -14.42 -6.93 11.18
N GLY A 133 -13.67 -7.26 12.25
CA GLY A 133 -13.18 -6.28 13.22
C GLY A 133 -12.23 -5.26 12.60
N LEU A 134 -11.28 -5.71 11.78
CA LEU A 134 -10.38 -4.83 11.04
C LEU A 134 -11.15 -3.92 10.08
N MET A 135 -12.13 -4.45 9.35
CA MET A 135 -13.03 -3.67 8.49
C MET A 135 -13.84 -2.64 9.27
N ALA A 136 -14.35 -3.00 10.45
CA ALA A 136 -15.10 -2.11 11.31
C ALA A 136 -14.20 -0.98 11.86
N ILE A 137 -12.95 -1.26 12.21
CA ILE A 137 -11.97 -0.25 12.64
C ILE A 137 -11.65 0.71 11.50
N VAL A 138 -11.35 0.20 10.30
CA VAL A 138 -11.08 1.03 9.12
C VAL A 138 -12.30 1.92 8.80
N THR A 139 -13.51 1.36 8.87
CA THR A 139 -14.75 2.11 8.64
C THR A 139 -14.98 3.16 9.73
N ALA A 140 -14.69 2.85 10.99
CA ALA A 140 -14.78 3.80 12.10
C ALA A 140 -13.80 4.97 11.93
N ILE A 141 -12.57 4.70 11.53
CA ILE A 141 -11.57 5.73 11.22
C ILE A 141 -12.00 6.57 10.01
N ALA A 142 -12.60 5.96 8.98
CA ALA A 142 -13.12 6.69 7.82
C ALA A 142 -14.26 7.67 8.17
N VAL A 143 -15.12 7.30 9.13
CA VAL A 143 -16.20 8.19 9.63
C VAL A 143 -15.63 9.44 10.31
N LEU A 144 -14.45 9.35 10.93
CA LEU A 144 -13.78 10.48 11.58
C LEU A 144 -13.18 11.47 10.57
N LYS A 145 -13.19 11.16 9.26
CA LYS A 145 -12.63 11.98 8.16
C LYS A 145 -11.29 12.67 8.50
N PRO A 146 -10.30 11.95 9.06
CA PRO A 146 -9.02 12.57 9.37
C PRO A 146 -8.30 13.01 8.08
N PRO A 147 -7.53 14.10 8.12
CA PRO A 147 -6.71 14.53 6.99
C PRO A 147 -5.69 13.43 6.63
N LEU A 148 -5.51 13.22 5.33
CA LEU A 148 -4.68 12.13 4.80
C LEU A 148 -3.23 12.24 5.27
N GLY A 149 -2.70 13.47 5.40
CA GLY A 149 -1.35 13.69 5.90
C GLY A 149 -1.17 13.12 7.32
N THR A 150 -2.14 13.31 8.22
CA THR A 150 -2.07 12.78 9.59
C THR A 150 -2.18 11.26 9.63
N LEU A 151 -3.01 10.65 8.76
CA LEU A 151 -3.08 9.19 8.68
C LEU A 151 -1.75 8.57 8.28
N MET A 152 -1.05 9.17 7.30
CA MET A 152 0.24 8.66 6.84
C MET A 152 1.35 8.81 7.89
N THR A 153 1.28 9.84 8.75
CA THR A 153 2.25 10.02 9.85
C THR A 153 2.09 8.97 10.95
N TRP A 154 0.89 8.44 11.16
CA TRP A 154 0.65 7.41 12.18
C TRP A 154 1.06 6.01 11.71
N THR A 155 1.18 5.81 10.40
CA THR A 155 1.45 4.49 9.80
C THR A 155 2.90 4.30 9.35
N GLY A 156 3.67 5.38 9.16
CA GLY A 156 5.08 5.36 8.75
C GLY A 156 6.06 5.18 9.89
#